data_AF-A0A418HPB2-F1
#
_entry.id   AF-A0A418HPB2-F1
#
_cell.length_a   1.000
_cell.length_b   1.000
_cell.length_c   1.000
_cell.angle_alpha   90.00
_cell.angle_beta   90.00
_cell.angle_gamma   90.00
#
_symmetry.space_group_name_H-M   'P 1'
#
loop_
_entity.id
_entity.type
_entity.pdbx_description
1 polymer ?
#
loop_
_entity_poly.entity_id
_entity_poly.type
_entity_poly.pdbx_seq_one_letter_code
_entity_poly.pdbx_strand_id
1 'polypeptide(L)'
;MYYEINEETKKVVNIQGFHFTLRVKKITQFEVNISIETLQHEVIDEINIDEMTGFDYARDYLGQAVFNWLEENTDEADNIITAVMTW
;
A
#
# COMPACT_ATOMS: atom_id res chain seq x y z
N MET A 1 -9.62 11.99 16.64
CA MET A 1 -8.26 11.45 16.85
C MET A 1 -7.31 12.34 16.04
N TYR A 2 -6.18 12.76 16.59
CA TYR A 2 -5.18 13.60 15.91
C TYR A 2 -3.86 12.83 15.86
N TYR A 3 -3.18 12.88 14.71
CA TYR A 3 -1.87 12.25 14.51
C TYR A 3 -0.74 13.27 14.71
N GLU A 4 0.29 12.91 15.47
CA GLU A 4 1.49 13.73 15.69
C GLU A 4 2.45 13.67 14.48
N ILE A 5 3.32 14.67 14.35
CA ILE A 5 4.37 14.66 13.33
C ILE A 5 5.35 13.53 13.67
N ASN A 6 5.72 12.75 12.65
CA ASN A 6 6.46 11.48 12.74
C ASN A 6 5.68 10.31 13.33
N GLU A 7 4.40 10.47 13.69
CA GLU A 7 3.56 9.34 14.04
C GLU A 7 3.35 8.44 12.82
N GLU A 8 3.50 7.14 13.04
CA GLU A 8 3.37 6.09 12.05
C GLU A 8 2.21 5.17 12.44
N THR A 9 1.32 4.90 11.49
CA THR A 9 0.26 3.91 11.63
C THR A 9 0.32 2.91 10.48
N LYS A 10 -0.06 1.66 10.76
CA LYS A 10 -0.05 0.58 9.77
C LYS A 10 -1.34 -0.20 9.82
N LYS A 11 -1.72 -0.76 8.68
CA LYS A 11 -2.74 -1.80 8.59
C LYS A 11 -2.40 -2.78 7.49
N VAL A 12 -2.87 -4.01 7.62
CA VAL A 12 -2.89 -4.96 6.52
C VAL A 12 -4.06 -4.63 5.60
N VAL A 13 -3.81 -4.62 4.29
CA VAL A 13 -4.81 -4.43 3.24
C VAL A 13 -4.81 -5.63 2.31
N ASN A 14 -5.97 -5.95 1.75
CA ASN A 14 -6.10 -6.96 0.71
C ASN A 14 -6.22 -6.26 -0.65
N ILE A 15 -5.37 -6.61 -1.59
CA ILE A 15 -5.38 -6.09 -2.97
C ILE A 15 -5.30 -7.30 -3.89
N GLN A 16 -6.33 -7.48 -4.72
CA GLN A 16 -6.45 -8.61 -5.64
C GLN A 16 -6.28 -9.99 -4.97
N GLY A 17 -6.73 -10.13 -3.72
CA GLY A 17 -6.61 -11.37 -2.94
C GLY A 17 -5.26 -11.56 -2.24
N PHE A 18 -4.26 -10.72 -2.54
CA PHE A 18 -2.96 -10.69 -1.85
C PHE A 18 -2.97 -9.71 -0.67
N HIS A 19 -2.13 -9.99 0.33
CA HIS A 19 -2.03 -9.18 1.54
C HIS A 19 -0.77 -8.31 1.53
N PHE A 20 -0.96 -7.02 1.81
CA PHE A 20 0.11 -6.03 1.88
C PHE A 20 -0.02 -5.20 3.16
N THR A 21 1.06 -4.56 3.57
CA THR A 21 1.05 -3.58 4.65
C THR A 21 0.94 -2.18 4.06
N LEU A 22 -0.13 -1.45 4.38
CA LEU A 22 -0.22 -0.02 4.15
C LEU A 22 0.35 0.70 5.38
N ARG A 23 1.43 1.45 5.19
CA ARG A 23 2.01 2.31 6.23
C ARG A 23 1.75 3.76 5.89
N VAL A 24 1.39 4.53 6.90
CA VAL A 24 1.11 5.95 6.79
C VAL A 24 1.91 6.67 7.86
N LYS A 25 2.68 7.69 7.46
CA LYS A 25 3.47 8.51 8.37
C LYS A 25 3.18 9.98 8.12
N LYS A 26 2.82 10.71 9.18
CA LYS A 26 2.67 12.16 9.09
C LYS A 26 4.06 12.81 9.05
N ILE A 27 4.40 13.48 7.96
CA ILE A 27 5.72 14.09 7.75
C ILE A 27 5.72 15.54 8.24
N THR A 28 4.66 16.28 7.92
CA THR A 28 4.47 17.68 8.35
C THR A 28 3.03 17.92 8.80
N GLN A 29 2.65 19.19 8.99
CA GLN A 29 1.24 19.55 9.20
C GLN A 29 0.39 19.38 7.93
N PHE A 30 1.02 19.31 6.75
CA PHE A 30 0.34 19.32 5.45
C PHE A 30 0.63 18.08 4.63
N GLU A 31 1.65 17.31 4.99
CA GLU A 31 2.16 16.21 4.17
C GLU A 31 2.17 14.90 4.94
N VAL A 32 1.74 13.85 4.24
CA VAL A 32 1.68 12.48 4.70
C VAL A 32 2.41 11.61 3.69
N ASN A 33 3.33 10.79 4.18
CA ASN A 33 3.93 9.72 3.40
C ASN A 33 3.07 8.46 3.55
N ILE A 34 2.77 7.82 2.42
CA ILE A 34 2.06 6.56 2.35
C ILE A 34 2.95 5.59 1.61
N SER A 35 3.23 4.45 2.21
CA SER A 35 3.94 3.35 1.55
C SER A 35 3.09 2.09 1.54
N ILE A 36 3.31 1.29 0.50
CA ILE A 36 2.81 -0.07 0.43
C ILE A 36 3.97 -1.05 0.47
N GLU A 37 3.87 -2.02 1.36
CA GLU A 37 4.93 -2.97 1.67
C GLU A 37 4.41 -4.41 1.57
N THR A 38 5.32 -5.35 1.32
CA THR A 38 5.05 -6.77 1.54
C THR A 38 4.83 -7.05 3.04
N LEU A 39 4.35 -8.25 3.38
CA LEU A 39 4.25 -8.66 4.79
C LEU A 39 5.62 -8.77 5.48
N GLN A 40 6.70 -8.87 4.71
CA GLN A 40 8.09 -8.91 5.17
C GLN A 40 8.70 -7.50 5.29
N HIS A 41 7.90 -6.44 5.13
CA HIS A 41 8.33 -5.04 5.18
C HIS A 41 9.30 -4.62 4.07
N GLU A 42 9.26 -5.32 2.93
CA GLU A 42 9.88 -4.80 1.71
C GLU A 42 8.98 -3.72 1.12
N VAL A 43 9.53 -2.53 0.88
CA VAL A 43 8.79 -1.42 0.28
C VAL A 43 8.61 -1.70 -1.20
N ILE A 44 7.37 -1.79 -1.65
CA ILE A 44 7.01 -1.90 -3.06
C ILE A 44 7.09 -0.51 -3.70
N ASP A 45 6.42 0.46 -3.08
CA ASP A 45 6.48 1.87 -3.48
C ASP A 45 5.99 2.79 -2.35
N GLU A 46 6.29 4.06 -2.47
CA GLU A 46 5.84 5.11 -1.55
C GLU A 46 5.53 6.42 -2.27
N ILE A 47 4.65 7.22 -1.65
CA ILE A 47 4.27 8.53 -2.15
C ILE A 47 4.02 9.49 -1.01
N ASN A 48 4.45 10.73 -1.18
CA ASN A 48 4.05 11.84 -0.32
C ASN A 48 2.84 12.54 -0.93
N ILE A 49 1.82 12.75 -0.10
CA ILE A 49 0.63 13.49 -0.48
C ILE A 49 0.34 14.63 0.49
N ASP A 50 -0.27 15.67 -0.05
CA ASP A 50 -0.85 16.78 0.67
C ASP A 50 -2.34 16.92 0.29
N GLU A 51 -2.97 18.02 0.74
CA GLU A 51 -4.36 18.32 0.40
C GLU A 51 -4.60 18.48 -1.11
N MET A 52 -3.60 18.88 -1.89
CA MET A 52 -3.74 19.09 -3.34
C MET A 52 -3.63 17.79 -4.12
N THR A 53 -2.72 16.91 -3.70
CA THR A 53 -2.50 15.60 -4.33
C THR A 53 -3.63 14.65 -3.97
N GLY A 54 -4.02 14.63 -2.70
CA GLY A 54 -5.18 13.89 -2.21
C GLY A 54 -4.97 12.37 -2.11
N PHE A 55 -5.88 11.75 -1.37
CA PHE A 55 -5.84 10.32 -1.08
C PHE A 55 -6.14 9.44 -2.30
N ASP A 56 -7.06 9.84 -3.17
CA ASP A 56 -7.45 9.03 -4.33
C ASP A 56 -6.29 8.85 -5.31
N TYR A 57 -5.47 9.89 -5.53
CA TYR A 57 -4.27 9.77 -6.35
C TYR A 57 -3.26 8.78 -5.76
N ALA A 58 -2.98 8.87 -4.45
CA ALA A 58 -2.10 7.91 -3.79
C ALA A 58 -2.63 6.48 -3.88
N ARG A 59 -3.94 6.27 -3.72
CA ARG A 59 -4.55 4.95 -3.82
C ARG A 59 -4.36 4.36 -5.21
N ASP A 60 -4.62 5.15 -6.25
CA ASP A 60 -4.52 4.68 -7.63
C ASP A 60 -3.06 4.45 -8.04
N TYR A 61 -2.15 5.35 -7.63
CA TYR A 61 -0.70 5.22 -7.85
C TYR A 61 -0.14 3.94 -7.18
N LEU A 62 -0.38 3.77 -5.88
CA LEU A 62 0.12 2.60 -5.13
C LEU A 62 -0.57 1.30 -5.59
N GLY A 63 -1.82 1.37 -6.02
CA GLY A 63 -2.53 0.23 -6.61
C GLY A 63 -1.85 -0.24 -7.91
N GLN A 64 -1.43 0.67 -8.77
CA GLN A 64 -0.67 0.34 -9.98
C GLN A 64 0.71 -0.24 -9.65
N ALA A 65 1.40 0.29 -8.64
CA ALA A 65 2.69 -0.24 -8.19
C ALA A 65 2.56 -1.69 -7.70
N VAL A 66 1.53 -2.00 -6.90
CA VAL A 66 1.23 -3.36 -6.47
C VAL A 66 0.92 -4.29 -7.64
N PHE A 67 0.13 -3.83 -8.62
CA PHE A 67 -0.17 -4.62 -9.80
C PHE A 67 1.11 -5.02 -10.56
N ASN A 68 2.00 -4.05 -10.81
CA ASN A 68 3.28 -4.32 -11.49
C ASN A 68 4.16 -5.28 -10.67
N TRP A 69 4.21 -5.09 -9.34
CA TRP A 69 4.99 -5.96 -8.47
C TRP A 69 4.47 -7.40 -8.48
N LEU A 70 3.14 -7.60 -8.48
CA LEU A 70 2.54 -8.93 -8.56
C LEU A 70 2.89 -9.64 -9.87
N GLU A 71 2.81 -8.95 -11.01
CA GLU A 71 3.17 -9.53 -12.33
C GLU A 71 4.64 -10.01 -12.38
N GLU A 72 5.53 -9.36 -11.63
CA GLU A 72 6.95 -9.71 -11.59
C GLU A 72 7.31 -10.77 -10.53
N ASN A 73 6.47 -10.94 -9.49
CA ASN A 73 6.82 -11.71 -8.29
C ASN A 73 5.86 -12.87 -7.97
N THR A 74 4.76 -13.03 -8.70
CA THR A 74 3.82 -14.15 -8.50
C THR A 74 3.98 -15.23 -9.55
N ASP A 75 3.69 -16.47 -9.16
CA ASP A 75 3.60 -17.58 -10.08
C ASP A 75 2.15 -18.08 -10.28
N GLU A 76 1.99 -19.07 -11.16
CA GLU A 76 0.67 -19.64 -11.45
C GLU A 76 0.02 -20.28 -10.21
N ALA A 77 0.81 -20.84 -9.29
CA ALA A 77 0.27 -21.42 -8.07
C ALA A 77 -0.27 -20.32 -7.14
N ASP A 78 0.41 -19.19 -7.03
CA ASP A 78 -0.08 -18.02 -6.29
C ASP A 78 -1.41 -17.52 -6.86
N ASN A 79 -1.55 -17.48 -8.19
CA ASN A 79 -2.79 -17.10 -8.87
C ASN A 79 -3.94 -18.07 -8.57
N ILE A 80 -3.68 -19.38 -8.57
CA ILE A 80 -4.67 -20.40 -8.22
C ILE A 80 -5.11 -20.26 -6.77
N ILE A 81 -4.17 -20.12 -5.83
CA ILE A 81 -4.47 -19.93 -4.40
C ILE A 81 -5.34 -18.68 -4.22
N THR A 82 -4.97 -17.60 -4.87
CA THR A 82 -5.69 -16.32 -4.82
C THR A 82 -7.12 -16.45 -5.34
N ALA A 83 -7.31 -17.12 -6.48
CA ALA A 83 -8.63 -17.37 -7.04
C ALA A 83 -9.51 -18.20 -6.09
N VAL A 84 -8.93 -19.23 -5.43
CA VAL A 84 -9.63 -20.05 -4.43
C VAL A 84 -10.00 -19.24 -3.19
N MET A 85 -9.09 -18.39 -2.69
CA MET A 85 -9.31 -17.60 -1.49
C MET A 85 -10.28 -16.43 -1.69
N THR A 86 -10.52 -16.03 -2.94
CA THR A 86 -11.45 -14.94 -3.30
C THR A 86 -12.88 -15.44 -3.58
N TRP A 87 -13.07 -16.75 -3.80
CA TRP A 87 -14.37 -17.40 -4.00
C TRP A 87 -15.16 -17.55 -2.69
#